data_AF-A0A1J0PAR3-F1
#
_entry.id   AF-A0A1J0PAR3-F1
#
_cell.length_a   1.000
_cell.length_b   1.000
_cell.length_c   1.000
_cell.angle_alpha   90.00
_cell.angle_beta   90.00
_cell.angle_gamma   90.00
#
_symmetry.space_group_name_H-M   'P 1'
#
loop_
_entity.id
_entity.type
_entity.pdbx_description
1 polymer ?
#
loop_
_entity_poly.entity_id
_entity_poly.type
_entity_poly.pdbx_seq_one_letter_code
_entity_poly.pdbx_strand_id
1 'polypeptide(L)'
;MPAPTDRAYATITGNLASLLGISIASARRRVDQRAAKAEIRDIAGRVAMAEQMVEELSGSRQEQVRLLDSLLIAESDEANYLDED
;
A
#
# COMPACT_ATOMS: atom_id res chain seq x y z
N MET A 1 9.34 27.04 13.46
CA MET A 1 9.14 26.93 12.00
C MET A 1 9.07 25.45 11.65
N PRO A 2 8.09 24.94 10.90
CA PRO A 2 8.17 23.58 10.37
C PRO A 2 9.30 23.55 9.34
N ALA A 3 10.25 22.60 9.51
CA ALA A 3 11.31 22.38 8.53
C ALA A 3 10.69 22.09 7.16
N PRO A 4 11.29 22.55 6.05
CA PRO A 4 10.80 22.19 4.72
C PRO A 4 10.73 20.67 4.64
N THR A 5 9.54 20.13 4.46
CA THR A 5 9.36 18.69 4.27
C THR A 5 10.20 18.28 3.08
N ASP A 6 11.17 17.40 3.33
CA ASP A 6 11.99 16.79 2.29
C ASP A 6 11.08 16.36 1.13
N ARG A 7 11.42 16.82 -0.07
CA ARG A 7 10.64 16.54 -1.27
C ARG A 7 10.52 15.03 -1.50
N ALA A 8 11.57 14.27 -1.20
CA ALA A 8 11.54 12.81 -1.29
C ALA A 8 10.51 12.21 -0.34
N TYR A 9 10.50 12.64 0.93
CA TYR A 9 9.53 12.19 1.91
C TYR A 9 8.10 12.52 1.52
N ALA A 10 7.86 13.72 0.99
CA ALA A 10 6.54 14.13 0.51
C ALA A 10 6.07 13.29 -0.69
N THR A 11 6.96 13.01 -1.65
CA THR A 11 6.66 12.18 -2.82
C THR A 11 6.30 10.75 -2.42
N ILE A 12 7.12 10.11 -1.59
CA ILE A 12 6.92 8.70 -1.21
C ILE A 12 5.68 8.54 -0.33
N THR A 13 5.43 9.46 0.61
CA THR A 13 4.19 9.43 1.40
C THR A 13 2.94 9.71 0.58
N GLY A 14 3.06 10.46 -0.53
CA GLY A 14 2.01 10.61 -1.54
C GLY A 14 1.70 9.28 -2.23
N ASN A 15 2.72 8.57 -2.73
CA ASN A 15 2.55 7.26 -3.36
C ASN A 15 1.93 6.24 -2.40
N LEU A 16 2.42 6.20 -1.15
CA LEU A 16 1.89 5.36 -0.10
C LEU A 16 0.41 5.65 0.18
N ALA A 17 0.02 6.93 0.20
CA ALA A 17 -1.36 7.35 0.39
C ALA A 17 -2.28 6.85 -0.74
N SER A 18 -1.82 6.96 -1.99
CA SER A 18 -2.54 6.45 -3.16
C SER A 18 -2.69 4.92 -3.15
N LEU A 19 -1.65 4.19 -2.75
CA LEU A 19 -1.72 2.72 -2.63
C LEU A 19 -2.69 2.27 -1.54
N LEU A 20 -2.75 2.99 -0.43
CA LEU A 20 -3.61 2.67 0.71
C LEU A 20 -5.03 3.24 0.60
N GLY A 21 -5.30 4.11 -0.37
CA GLY A 21 -6.60 4.80 -0.49
C GLY A 21 -6.89 5.75 0.69
N ILE A 22 -5.87 6.40 1.27
CA ILE A 22 -6.01 7.29 2.43
C ILE A 22 -5.44 8.69 2.15
N SER A 23 -5.65 9.64 3.06
CA SER A 23 -5.02 10.96 2.97
C SER A 23 -3.50 10.91 3.17
N ILE A 24 -2.76 11.85 2.56
CA ILE A 24 -1.31 11.99 2.74
C ILE A 24 -0.95 12.21 4.23
N ALA A 25 -1.78 12.96 4.97
CA ALA A 25 -1.57 13.17 6.40
C ALA A 25 -1.66 11.85 7.19
N SER A 26 -2.60 10.99 6.83
CA SER A 26 -2.74 9.66 7.43
C SER A 26 -1.57 8.75 7.08
N ALA A 27 -1.09 8.79 5.82
CA ALA A 27 0.07 8.02 5.38
C ALA A 27 1.34 8.44 6.15
N ARG A 28 1.60 9.75 6.27
CA ARG A 28 2.71 10.29 7.07
C ARG A 28 2.68 9.82 8.51
N ARG A 29 1.52 9.90 9.17
CA ARG A 29 1.35 9.41 10.55
C ARG A 29 1.68 7.92 10.70
N ARG A 30 1.31 7.09 9.72
CA ARG A 30 1.64 5.65 9.74
C ARG A 30 3.14 5.42 9.63
N VAL A 31 3.83 6.14 8.74
CA VAL A 31 5.29 6.09 8.64
C VAL A 31 5.95 6.55 9.93
N ASP A 32 5.51 7.67 10.50
CA ASP A 32 6.06 8.20 11.75
C ASP A 32 5.85 7.22 12.93
N GLN A 33 4.70 6.55 13.01
CA GLN A 33 4.44 5.52 14.03
C GLN A 33 5.35 4.30 13.86
N ARG A 34 5.55 3.83 12.62
CA ARG A 34 6.42 2.68 12.35
C ARG A 34 7.89 3.05 12.61
N ALA A 35 8.30 4.26 12.25
CA ALA A 35 9.64 4.77 12.51
C ALA A 35 9.90 4.92 14.01
N ALA A 36 8.93 5.44 14.77
CA ALA A 36 9.02 5.53 16.22
C ALA A 36 9.18 4.15 16.90
N LYS A 37 8.47 3.13 16.41
CA LYS A 37 8.62 1.74 16.89
C LYS A 37 9.99 1.15 16.59
N ALA A 38 10.61 1.55 15.49
CA ALA A 38 11.96 1.15 15.11
C ALA A 38 13.06 2.06 15.69
N GLU A 39 12.69 3.02 16.56
CA GLU A 39 13.58 4.04 17.14
C GLU A 39 14.28 4.94 16.09
N ILE A 40 13.76 4.99 14.87
CA ILE A 40 14.27 5.79 13.75
C ILE A 40 13.75 7.22 13.90
N ARG A 41 14.68 8.17 14.03
CA ARG A 41 14.36 9.61 14.23
C ARG A 41 14.81 10.50 13.09
N ASP A 42 15.76 10.04 12.28
CA ASP A 42 16.30 10.75 11.14
C ASP A 42 15.35 10.73 9.93
N ILE A 43 15.46 11.76 9.10
CA ILE A 43 14.60 11.92 7.92
C ILE A 43 14.89 10.83 6.88
N ALA A 44 16.17 10.47 6.70
CA ALA A 44 16.57 9.42 5.75
C ALA A 44 15.98 8.06 6.13
N GLY A 45 16.04 7.67 7.40
CA GLY A 45 15.42 6.45 7.89
C GLY A 45 13.89 6.43 7.73
N ARG A 46 13.21 7.57 7.90
CA ARG A 46 11.76 7.66 7.64
C ARG A 46 11.42 7.52 6.15
N VAL A 47 12.27 8.06 5.27
CA VAL A 47 12.14 7.89 3.82
C VAL A 47 12.29 6.43 3.45
N ALA A 48 13.37 5.77 3.90
CA ALA A 48 13.60 4.34 3.65
C ALA A 48 12.46 3.48 4.17
N MET A 49 11.91 3.80 5.34
CA MET A 49 10.74 3.09 5.88
C MET A 49 9.49 3.28 5.03
N ALA A 50 9.26 4.49 4.51
CA ALA A 50 8.15 4.74 3.61
C ALA A 50 8.30 3.95 2.29
N GLU A 51 9.52 3.83 1.76
CA GLU A 51 9.82 3.01 0.58
C GLU A 51 9.53 1.53 0.82
N GLN A 52 10.00 0.99 1.95
CA GLN A 52 9.71 -0.39 2.35
C GLN A 52 8.20 -0.65 2.44
N MET A 53 7.44 0.28 3.03
CA MET A 53 5.98 0.14 3.12
C MET A 53 5.31 0.17 1.74
N VAL A 54 5.83 0.96 0.80
CA VAL A 54 5.33 0.99 -0.59
C VAL A 54 5.61 -0.33 -1.31
N GLU A 55 6.80 -0.89 -1.11
CA GLU A 55 7.21 -2.17 -1.72
C GLU A 55 6.39 -3.34 -1.16
N GLU A 56 6.21 -3.42 0.16
CA GLU A 56 5.35 -4.40 0.85
C GLU A 56 3.92 -4.41 0.27
N LEU A 57 3.33 -3.22 0.10
CA LEU A 57 1.98 -3.08 -0.43
C LEU A 57 1.88 -3.39 -1.93
N SER A 58 2.90 -3.04 -2.70
CA SER A 58 2.92 -3.30 -4.14
C SER A 58 2.99 -4.81 -4.42
N GLY A 59 3.81 -5.54 -3.66
CA GLY A 59 3.85 -7.00 -3.72
C GLY A 59 2.51 -7.65 -3.35
N SER A 60 1.92 -7.23 -2.22
CA SER A 60 0.61 -7.78 -1.78
C SER A 60 -0.52 -7.47 -2.77
N ARG A 61 -0.53 -6.28 -3.38
CA ARG A 61 -1.55 -5.90 -4.36
C ARG A 61 -1.47 -6.78 -5.61
N GLN A 62 -0.27 -7.07 -6.11
CA GLN A 62 -0.10 -7.94 -7.28
C GLN A 62 -0.59 -9.37 -7.00
N GLU A 63 -0.34 -9.89 -5.79
CA GLU A 63 -0.81 -11.20 -5.37
C GLU A 63 -2.35 -11.25 -5.27
N GLN A 64 -2.97 -10.23 -4.68
CA GLN A 64 -4.43 -10.13 -4.59
C GLN A 64 -5.10 -10.07 -5.97
N VAL A 65 -4.53 -9.33 -6.93
CA VAL A 65 -5.04 -9.27 -8.31
C VAL A 65 -4.98 -10.65 -8.97
N ARG A 66 -3.85 -11.36 -8.84
CA ARG A 66 -3.72 -12.73 -9.38
C ARG A 66 -4.71 -13.71 -8.77
N LEU A 67 -4.95 -13.60 -7.47
CA LEU A 67 -5.92 -14.44 -6.77
C LEU A 67 -7.34 -14.14 -7.23
N LEU A 68 -7.69 -12.85 -7.42
CA LEU A 68 -8.99 -12.45 -7.96
C LEU A 68 -9.19 -12.95 -9.40
N ASP A 69 -8.20 -12.79 -10.27
CA ASP A 69 -8.25 -13.29 -11.65
C ASP A 69 -8.48 -14.81 -11.67
N SER A 70 -7.82 -15.56 -10.78
CA SER A 70 -8.02 -17.01 -10.65
C SER A 70 -9.45 -17.37 -10.23
N LEU A 71 -10.06 -16.59 -9.32
CA LEU A 71 -11.44 -16.83 -8.88
C LEU A 71 -12.46 -16.53 -9.99
N LEU A 72 -12.25 -15.45 -10.75
CA LEU A 72 -13.12 -15.08 -11.87
C LEU A 72 -13.04 -16.07 -13.04
N ILE A 73 -11.85 -16.65 -13.28
CA ILE A 73 -11.69 -17.71 -14.30
C ILE A 73 -12.41 -18.98 -13.85
N ALA A 74 -12.33 -19.36 -12.57
CA ALA A 74 -12.96 -20.57 -12.05
C ALA A 74 -14.51 -20.51 -12.09
N GLU A 75 -15.11 -19.32 -11.91
CA GLU A 75 -16.58 -19.15 -11.95
C GLU A 75 -17.17 -19.38 -13.36
N SER A 76 -16.37 -19.22 -14.42
CA SER A 76 -16.85 -19.43 -15.80
C SER A 76 -17.05 -20.91 -16.16
N ASP A 77 -16.46 -21.85 -15.39
CA ASP A 77 -16.57 -23.29 -15.63
C ASP A 77 -17.81 -23.91 -14.95
N GLU A 78 -18.55 -23.14 -14.16
CA GLU A 78 -19.79 -23.55 -13.48
C GLU A 78 -21.04 -23.00 -14.20
N ALA A 79 -20.99 -22.98 -15.54
CA ALA A 79 -22.14 -22.68 -16.41
C ALA A 79 -23.18 -23.82 -16.48
N ASN A 80 -23.36 -24.58 -15.39
CA ASN A 80 -24.22 -25.76 -15.31
C ASN A 80 -25.45 -25.56 -14.39
N TYR A 81 -25.80 -24.32 -14.06
CA TYR A 81 -26.86 -24.01 -13.08
C TYR A 81 -28.18 -23.51 -13.69
N LEU A 82 -28.50 -23.88 -14.93
CA LEU A 82 -29.82 -23.62 -15.50
C LEU A 82 -30.28 -24.74 -16.45
N ASP A 83 -30.31 -25.97 -15.95
CA ASP A 83 -31.24 -26.95 -16.52
C ASP A 83 -32.62 -26.69 -15.88
N GLU A 84 -33.52 -26.12 -16.68
CA GLU A 84 -34.94 -25.96 -16.38
C GLU A 84 -35.61 -27.34 -16.28
N ASP A 85 -36.15 -27.67 -15.10
CA ASP A 85 -37.23 -28.66 -14.93
C ASP A 85 -38.58 -27.93 -14.82
#